data_AF-A0A844ZQ73-F1
#
_entry.id   AF-A0A844ZQ73-F1
#
_cell.length_a   1.000
_cell.length_b   1.000
_cell.length_c   1.000
_cell.angle_alpha   90.00
_cell.angle_beta   90.00
_cell.angle_gamma   90.00
#
_symmetry.space_group_name_H-M   'P 1'
#
loop_
_entity.id
_entity.type
_entity.pdbx_description
1 polymer ?
#
loop_
_entity_poly.entity_id
_entity_poly.type
_entity_poly.pdbx_seq_one_letter_code
_entity_poly.pdbx_strand_id
1 'polypeptide(L)'
;MSDLAYTQPDADLSLTKTVSNATPANGTAVSYTLTVNNAASSVFNATGVQVRDVLPAGFTYVSASGVGTYNSGTGIWDVGSVPVGTNRSITINGTVNATSGATITNTAEIIASNQPDRDSTVNNGVTTEDDYATRSFTVSGTRVAGTPPVLSCPVGSVLFDWDTRTWTAGSLNNTYAVTGIGNINYTVSSPGVFVDDPAFGGQSPSLSNANNGGTGTTDVALHQYLDFADQSQTATTVITLPTAVPGAQFTVYDIDFANNDFADKLTVTGSFNGATVIPTLTNGVANYVVGNTAIGDAGSGGTSADGNVVVTFSSPVDTITIVYGNHTTAPAVPDGQAIAIADIRYCNPQATLSVTKVSSILSDPVNATTNPKPIPGALVRYCILVNNPGSATATSIVATDNIPADLTFVPGSIRSGTSCGTATTVEDDNNTGADESDPYGAAIAGSTLTMTAGSLGPTANMAITFQATLN
;
A
#
# COMPACT_ATOMS: atom_id res chain seq x y z
N MET A 1 -4.53 40.31 -51.07
CA MET A 1 -4.71 40.44 -49.62
C MET A 1 -3.80 39.40 -49.00
N SER A 2 -2.75 39.80 -48.29
CA SER A 2 -1.93 38.86 -47.54
C SER A 2 -2.79 38.32 -46.40
N ASP A 3 -2.86 36.99 -46.30
CA ASP A 3 -3.56 36.32 -45.22
C ASP A 3 -2.99 36.80 -43.87
N LEU A 4 -3.87 37.22 -42.97
CA LEU A 4 -3.53 37.67 -41.64
C LEU A 4 -3.35 36.40 -40.80
N ALA A 5 -2.12 35.92 -40.68
CA ALA A 5 -1.80 34.83 -39.77
C ALA A 5 -1.97 35.32 -38.32
N TYR A 6 -3.03 34.87 -37.65
CA TYR A 6 -3.19 35.04 -36.22
C TYR A 6 -2.33 33.98 -35.51
N THR A 7 -1.14 34.37 -35.06
CA THR A 7 -0.37 33.57 -34.11
C THR A 7 -1.05 33.70 -32.75
N GLN A 8 -1.72 32.64 -32.31
CA GLN A 8 -2.25 32.57 -30.96
C GLN A 8 -1.08 32.76 -29.98
N PRO A 9 -1.16 33.70 -29.03
CA PRO A 9 -0.13 33.84 -28.02
C PRO A 9 0.00 32.57 -27.17
N ASP A 10 1.19 32.01 -27.11
CA ASP A 10 1.47 30.70 -26.54
C ASP A 10 2.65 30.73 -25.55
N ALA A 11 2.76 29.64 -24.78
CA ALA A 11 4.01 29.18 -24.22
C ALA A 11 4.53 28.03 -25.11
N ASP A 12 5.80 27.69 -25.00
CA ASP A 12 6.39 26.54 -25.70
C ASP A 12 7.20 25.79 -24.63
N LEU A 13 6.55 24.84 -23.95
CA LEU A 13 7.08 24.15 -22.78
C LEU A 13 7.64 22.78 -23.16
N SER A 14 8.87 22.55 -22.73
CA SER A 14 9.48 21.21 -22.82
C SER A 14 9.91 20.70 -21.45
N LEU A 15 9.82 19.39 -21.27
CA LEU A 15 10.20 18.67 -20.09
C LEU A 15 11.40 17.77 -20.39
N THR A 16 12.44 17.90 -19.57
CA THR A 16 13.56 16.96 -19.57
C THR A 16 13.70 16.30 -18.22
N LYS A 17 14.12 15.03 -18.25
CA LYS A 17 14.39 14.24 -17.06
C LYS A 17 15.78 13.62 -17.17
N THR A 18 16.52 13.59 -16.08
CA THR A 18 17.81 12.90 -15.97
C THR A 18 17.87 12.09 -14.69
N VAL A 19 18.77 11.11 -14.64
CA VAL A 19 19.07 10.32 -13.45
C VAL A 19 20.55 10.48 -13.10
N SER A 20 20.87 10.61 -11.83
CA SER A 20 22.24 10.82 -11.37
C SER A 20 23.17 9.61 -11.59
N ASN A 21 22.60 8.41 -11.63
CA ASN A 21 23.31 7.15 -11.84
C ASN A 21 22.40 6.18 -12.59
N ALA A 22 22.83 5.74 -13.78
CA ALA A 22 22.08 4.78 -14.60
C ALA A 22 22.33 3.31 -14.19
N THR A 23 23.30 3.06 -13.30
CA THR A 23 23.66 1.72 -12.80
C THR A 23 23.84 1.67 -11.27
N PRO A 24 22.86 2.11 -10.47
CA PRO A 24 22.97 2.15 -9.01
C PRO A 24 22.89 0.76 -8.39
N ALA A 25 23.59 0.52 -7.28
CA ALA A 25 23.40 -0.70 -6.50
C ALA A 25 22.14 -0.58 -5.62
N ASN A 26 21.57 -1.72 -5.20
CA ASN A 26 20.47 -1.72 -4.23
C ASN A 26 20.85 -0.98 -2.93
N GLY A 27 19.92 -0.22 -2.36
CA GLY A 27 20.11 0.58 -1.15
C GLY A 27 20.88 1.89 -1.35
N THR A 28 21.41 2.16 -2.55
CA THR A 28 22.16 3.40 -2.82
C THR A 28 21.23 4.56 -3.16
N ALA A 29 21.71 5.78 -2.89
CA ALA A 29 20.99 7.01 -3.21
C ALA A 29 21.07 7.32 -4.72
N VAL A 30 19.94 7.69 -5.31
CA VAL A 30 19.79 8.12 -6.69
C VAL A 30 18.89 9.35 -6.72
N SER A 31 19.14 10.27 -7.64
CA SER A 31 18.27 11.41 -7.85
C SER A 31 17.75 11.49 -9.28
N TYR A 32 16.50 11.89 -9.41
CA TYR A 32 15.93 12.35 -10.66
C TYR A 32 15.93 13.88 -10.68
N THR A 33 16.43 14.47 -11.76
CA THR A 33 16.30 15.91 -12.00
C THR A 33 15.33 16.14 -13.14
N LEU A 34 14.23 16.84 -12.86
CA LEU A 34 13.27 17.31 -13.85
C LEU A 34 13.55 18.77 -14.14
N THR A 35 13.47 19.16 -15.41
CA THR A 35 13.61 20.55 -15.84
C THR A 35 12.52 20.87 -16.85
N VAL A 36 11.69 21.86 -16.51
CA VAL A 36 10.73 22.48 -17.44
C VAL A 36 11.41 23.71 -18.04
N ASN A 37 11.45 23.80 -19.36
CA ASN A 37 11.89 24.98 -20.09
C ASN A 37 10.69 25.64 -20.75
N ASN A 38 10.64 26.97 -20.72
CA ASN A 38 9.79 27.76 -21.61
C ASN A 38 10.69 28.39 -22.66
N ALA A 39 10.44 28.12 -23.94
CA ALA A 39 11.34 28.52 -25.02
C ALA A 39 11.52 30.05 -25.06
N ALA A 40 12.66 30.49 -25.62
CA ALA A 40 12.91 31.92 -25.80
C ALA A 40 12.04 32.54 -26.92
N SER A 41 11.47 31.69 -27.80
CA SER A 41 10.55 32.07 -28.87
C SER A 41 9.11 32.27 -28.40
N SER A 42 8.77 31.84 -27.18
CA SER A 42 7.43 31.93 -26.64
C SER A 42 6.98 33.38 -26.45
N VAL A 43 5.69 33.61 -26.64
CA VAL A 43 5.11 34.95 -26.49
C VAL A 43 4.82 35.27 -25.02
N PHE A 44 4.50 34.26 -24.22
CA PHE A 44 4.09 34.43 -22.81
C PHE A 44 4.90 33.61 -21.80
N ASN A 45 4.96 34.14 -20.58
CA ASN A 45 5.34 33.36 -19.41
C ASN A 45 4.27 32.29 -19.17
N ALA A 46 4.68 31.04 -18.95
CA ALA A 46 3.76 30.02 -18.49
C ALA A 46 3.47 30.20 -16.99
N THR A 47 2.23 29.98 -16.58
CA THR A 47 1.76 30.09 -15.20
C THR A 47 0.84 28.91 -14.87
N GLY A 48 0.75 28.56 -13.58
CA GLY A 48 -0.01 27.38 -13.16
C GLY A 48 0.58 26.08 -13.68
N VAL A 49 1.90 26.06 -13.95
CA VAL A 49 2.57 24.89 -14.52
C VAL A 49 2.70 23.81 -13.45
N GLN A 50 2.19 22.62 -13.77
CA GLN A 50 2.31 21.43 -12.91
C GLN A 50 2.86 20.26 -13.71
N VAL A 51 3.74 19.49 -13.10
CA VAL A 51 4.29 18.25 -13.66
C VAL A 51 3.87 17.09 -12.79
N ARG A 52 3.39 16.01 -13.40
CA ARG A 52 3.12 14.75 -12.71
C ARG A 52 4.27 13.79 -12.93
N ASP A 53 4.91 13.40 -11.84
CA ASP A 53 5.96 12.40 -11.76
C ASP A 53 5.67 11.50 -10.54
N VAL A 54 4.96 10.39 -10.79
CA VAL A 54 4.71 9.38 -9.75
C VAL A 54 5.92 8.46 -9.69
N LEU A 55 6.60 8.43 -8.54
CA LEU A 55 7.81 7.64 -8.38
C LEU A 55 7.50 6.15 -8.55
N PRO A 56 8.31 5.41 -9.34
CA PRO A 56 8.08 4.01 -9.60
C PRO A 56 8.36 3.15 -8.37
N ALA A 57 7.76 1.96 -8.33
CA ALA A 57 8.17 0.92 -7.40
C ALA A 57 9.69 0.65 -7.54
N GLY A 58 10.34 0.36 -6.42
CA GLY A 58 11.79 0.19 -6.36
C GLY A 58 12.58 1.50 -6.22
N PHE A 59 11.92 2.66 -6.14
CA PHE A 59 12.53 3.93 -5.75
C PHE A 59 11.79 4.54 -4.55
N THR A 60 12.47 4.70 -3.42
CA THR A 60 11.88 5.26 -2.20
C THR A 60 12.26 6.73 -2.07
N TYR A 61 11.26 7.61 -2.05
CA TYR A 61 11.44 9.05 -1.86
C TYR A 61 12.14 9.37 -0.51
N VAL A 62 13.07 10.32 -0.54
CA VAL A 62 13.73 10.87 0.65
C VAL A 62 13.47 12.37 0.77
N SER A 63 13.70 13.13 -0.30
CA SER A 63 13.52 14.59 -0.31
C SER A 63 13.41 15.13 -1.73
N ALA A 64 12.92 16.36 -1.87
CA ALA A 64 12.99 17.12 -3.10
C ALA A 64 13.50 18.53 -2.80
N SER A 65 14.26 19.10 -3.74
CA SER A 65 14.81 20.46 -3.63
C SER A 65 14.92 21.11 -5.01
N GLY A 66 14.72 22.42 -5.09
CA GLY A 66 14.69 23.17 -6.34
C GLY A 66 13.63 24.25 -6.33
N VAL A 67 13.13 24.62 -7.50
CA VAL A 67 12.03 25.59 -7.64
C VAL A 67 10.69 24.87 -7.50
N GLY A 68 9.78 25.45 -6.72
CA GLY A 68 8.46 24.88 -6.50
C GLY A 68 8.45 23.82 -5.41
N THR A 69 7.37 23.04 -5.34
CA THR A 69 7.19 22.00 -4.32
C THR A 69 6.74 20.70 -4.95
N TYR A 70 7.32 19.57 -4.51
CA TYR A 70 6.92 18.24 -4.94
C TYR A 70 6.20 17.50 -3.81
N ASN A 71 5.05 16.93 -4.13
CA ASN A 71 4.29 16.06 -3.25
C ASN A 71 4.50 14.61 -3.69
N SER A 72 5.29 13.85 -2.94
CA SER A 72 5.59 12.44 -3.24
C SER A 72 4.39 11.50 -3.12
N GLY A 73 3.31 11.92 -2.43
CA GLY A 73 2.09 11.13 -2.32
C GLY A 73 1.21 11.22 -3.56
N THR A 74 1.23 12.36 -4.28
CA THR A 74 0.46 12.55 -5.53
C THR A 74 1.34 12.52 -6.77
N GLY A 75 2.66 12.62 -6.61
CA GLY A 75 3.61 12.80 -7.70
C GLY A 75 3.57 14.20 -8.33
N ILE A 76 2.85 15.16 -7.74
CA ILE A 76 2.71 16.50 -8.35
C ILE A 76 3.87 17.40 -7.92
N TRP A 77 4.59 17.90 -8.91
CA TRP A 77 5.48 19.05 -8.79
C TRP A 77 4.75 20.32 -9.22
N ASP A 78 4.46 21.20 -8.26
CA ASP A 78 3.94 22.55 -8.53
C ASP A 78 5.12 23.46 -8.89
N VAL A 79 5.27 23.73 -10.19
CA VAL A 79 6.35 24.55 -10.76
C VAL A 79 6.03 26.04 -10.60
N GLY A 80 4.73 26.40 -10.62
CA GLY A 80 4.25 27.77 -10.59
C GLY A 80 4.44 28.47 -11.94
N SER A 81 5.37 29.44 -12.01
CA SER A 81 5.61 30.23 -13.23
C SER A 81 6.98 29.96 -13.84
N VAL A 82 6.97 29.78 -15.16
CA VAL A 82 8.15 29.59 -16.01
C VAL A 82 8.25 30.78 -16.98
N PRO A 83 9.07 31.80 -16.66
CA PRO A 83 9.28 32.94 -17.55
C PRO A 83 9.82 32.54 -18.93
N VAL A 84 9.49 33.33 -19.95
CA VAL A 84 9.99 33.13 -21.34
C VAL A 84 11.52 33.01 -21.35
N GLY A 85 12.03 32.01 -22.08
CA GLY A 85 13.46 31.77 -22.23
C GLY A 85 14.16 31.27 -20.97
N THR A 86 13.43 30.83 -19.95
CA THR A 86 14.01 30.33 -18.69
C THR A 86 13.67 28.87 -18.45
N ASN A 87 14.31 28.29 -17.43
CA ASN A 87 13.99 26.96 -16.94
C ASN A 87 13.71 26.97 -15.45
N ARG A 88 12.87 26.01 -15.02
CA ARG A 88 12.67 25.65 -13.63
C ARG A 88 13.05 24.20 -13.47
N SER A 89 13.70 23.87 -12.36
CA SER A 89 14.15 22.50 -12.09
C SER A 89 13.89 22.10 -10.66
N ILE A 90 13.67 20.80 -10.48
CA ILE A 90 13.61 20.14 -9.19
C ILE A 90 14.45 18.86 -9.23
N THR A 91 15.13 18.60 -8.12
CA THR A 91 15.85 17.35 -7.88
C THR A 91 15.10 16.56 -6.83
N ILE A 92 14.69 15.35 -7.18
CA ILE A 92 13.99 14.40 -6.32
C ILE A 92 14.99 13.31 -5.95
N ASN A 93 15.35 13.26 -4.66
CA ASN A 93 16.28 12.29 -4.10
C ASN A 93 15.54 11.10 -3.52
N GLY A 94 16.09 9.91 -3.71
CA GLY A 94 15.56 8.68 -3.14
C GLY A 94 16.61 7.58 -3.02
N THR A 95 16.19 6.43 -2.52
CA THR A 95 17.01 5.21 -2.41
C THR A 95 16.45 4.11 -3.29
N VAL A 96 17.33 3.35 -3.94
CA VAL A 96 16.95 2.18 -4.75
C VAL A 96 16.56 1.02 -3.83
N ASN A 97 15.44 0.37 -4.11
CA ASN A 97 14.94 -0.81 -3.40
C ASN A 97 14.46 -1.87 -4.41
N ALA A 98 15.42 -2.42 -5.16
CA ALA A 98 15.18 -3.47 -6.13
C ALA A 98 16.41 -4.38 -6.23
N THR A 99 16.21 -5.62 -6.63
CA THR A 99 17.29 -6.60 -6.79
C THR A 99 18.20 -6.23 -7.96
N SER A 100 19.45 -6.70 -7.92
CA SER A 100 20.39 -6.53 -9.03
C SER A 100 19.81 -6.96 -10.38
N GLY A 101 20.10 -6.18 -11.42
CA GLY A 101 19.68 -6.29 -12.83
C GLY A 101 18.24 -5.86 -13.14
N ALA A 102 17.43 -5.52 -12.12
CA ALA A 102 16.11 -4.95 -12.35
C ALA A 102 16.21 -3.59 -13.04
N THR A 103 15.33 -3.33 -14.02
CA THR A 103 15.25 -2.02 -14.69
C THR A 103 14.08 -1.22 -14.12
N ILE A 104 14.39 -0.03 -13.60
CA ILE A 104 13.41 0.91 -13.04
C ILE A 104 13.26 2.07 -14.01
N THR A 105 12.03 2.30 -14.46
CA THR A 105 11.66 3.39 -15.38
C THR A 105 10.77 4.39 -14.66
N ASN A 106 11.14 5.67 -14.73
CA ASN A 106 10.35 6.76 -14.19
C ASN A 106 9.93 7.70 -15.32
N THR A 107 8.65 8.07 -15.31
CA THR A 107 8.03 8.94 -16.29
C THR A 107 7.49 10.21 -15.64
N ALA A 108 7.57 11.32 -16.36
CA ALA A 108 6.99 12.60 -15.98
C ALA A 108 6.31 13.26 -17.19
N GLU A 109 5.29 14.07 -16.93
CA GLU A 109 4.50 14.77 -17.94
C GLU A 109 4.06 16.15 -17.40
N ILE A 110 4.08 17.20 -18.22
CA ILE A 110 3.43 18.47 -17.88
C ILE A 110 1.91 18.29 -17.98
N ILE A 111 1.21 18.50 -16.87
CA ILE A 111 -0.23 18.20 -16.78
C ILE A 111 -1.12 19.44 -16.70
N ALA A 112 -0.51 20.61 -16.50
CA ALA A 112 -1.23 21.87 -16.45
C ALA A 112 -0.33 23.01 -16.93
N SER A 113 -0.93 23.94 -17.65
CA SER A 113 -0.42 25.27 -17.97
C SER A 113 -1.62 26.17 -18.29
N ASN A 114 -1.64 27.41 -17.79
CA ASN A 114 -2.70 28.37 -18.13
C ASN A 114 -2.56 28.90 -19.57
N GLN A 115 -1.35 28.85 -20.12
CA GLN A 115 -1.05 29.25 -21.49
C GLN A 115 -1.05 27.98 -22.34
N PRO A 116 -1.69 28.00 -23.53
CA PRO A 116 -1.61 26.88 -24.45
C PRO A 116 -0.16 26.67 -24.87
N ASP A 117 0.20 25.40 -25.03
CA ASP A 117 1.45 25.00 -25.64
C ASP A 117 1.27 24.87 -27.16
N ARG A 118 2.30 25.20 -27.92
CA ARG A 118 2.23 25.36 -29.38
C ARG A 118 2.16 24.01 -30.10
N ASP A 119 2.85 22.99 -29.59
CA ASP A 119 3.00 21.69 -30.23
C ASP A 119 2.77 20.50 -29.29
N SER A 120 2.46 20.74 -28.02
CA SER A 120 2.09 19.72 -27.04
C SER A 120 0.70 19.95 -26.45
N THR A 121 0.03 18.88 -26.01
CA THR A 121 -1.25 19.00 -25.27
C THR A 121 -1.08 18.42 -23.88
N VAL A 122 -1.04 19.28 -22.87
CA VAL A 122 -0.85 18.85 -21.47
C VAL A 122 -1.82 17.74 -21.07
N ASN A 123 -1.32 16.78 -20.28
CA ASN A 123 -2.11 15.68 -19.71
C ASN A 123 -2.81 14.77 -20.75
N ASN A 124 -2.24 14.59 -21.94
CA ASN A 124 -2.75 13.68 -22.97
C ASN A 124 -2.03 12.31 -23.02
N GLY A 125 -0.93 12.14 -22.29
CA GLY A 125 -0.12 10.92 -22.25
C GLY A 125 0.64 10.59 -23.55
N VAL A 126 0.82 11.54 -24.46
CA VAL A 126 1.49 11.29 -25.76
C VAL A 126 3.01 11.30 -25.56
N THR A 127 3.61 10.11 -25.57
CA THR A 127 5.04 9.91 -25.25
C THR A 127 6.05 10.53 -26.24
N THR A 128 5.56 11.01 -27.40
CA THR A 128 6.38 11.65 -28.44
C THR A 128 6.39 13.17 -28.38
N GLU A 129 5.53 13.76 -27.54
CA GLU A 129 5.49 15.20 -27.27
C GLU A 129 6.64 15.59 -26.32
N ASP A 130 7.05 16.86 -26.39
CA ASP A 130 8.21 17.34 -25.64
C ASP A 130 7.87 17.77 -24.20
N ASP A 131 6.60 17.74 -23.82
CA ASP A 131 6.11 17.86 -22.46
C ASP A 131 6.19 16.53 -21.67
N TYR A 132 6.63 15.45 -22.32
CA TYR A 132 6.77 14.10 -21.77
C TYR A 132 8.24 13.69 -21.64
N ALA A 133 8.63 13.16 -20.47
CA ALA A 133 10.01 12.73 -20.22
C ALA A 133 10.08 11.41 -19.45
N THR A 134 10.87 10.47 -19.96
CA THR A 134 11.13 9.18 -19.29
C THR A 134 12.62 8.93 -19.08
N ARG A 135 12.99 8.33 -17.96
CA ARG A 135 14.36 7.85 -17.70
C ARG A 135 14.35 6.55 -16.93
N SER A 136 15.27 5.67 -17.31
CA SER A 136 15.48 4.39 -16.68
C SER A 136 16.89 4.24 -16.14
N PHE A 137 17.04 3.40 -15.13
CA PHE A 137 18.32 2.87 -14.67
C PHE A 137 18.19 1.37 -14.42
N THR A 138 19.31 0.66 -14.46
CA THR A 138 19.35 -0.79 -14.18
C THR A 138 20.17 -1.02 -12.91
N VAL A 139 19.62 -1.75 -11.95
CA VAL A 139 20.31 -1.99 -10.68
C VAL A 139 21.60 -2.80 -10.93
N SER A 140 22.74 -2.34 -10.44
CA SER A 140 24.02 -3.04 -10.60
C SER A 140 24.27 -4.07 -9.49
N GLY A 141 25.07 -5.09 -9.84
CA GLY A 141 25.50 -6.13 -8.91
C GLY A 141 25.46 -7.53 -9.51
N THR A 142 25.86 -8.51 -8.71
CA THR A 142 25.52 -9.91 -8.96
C THR A 142 24.20 -10.20 -8.29
N ARG A 143 23.38 -11.03 -8.92
CA ARG A 143 22.13 -11.48 -8.32
C ARG A 143 22.40 -12.32 -7.08
N VAL A 144 21.74 -11.98 -5.98
CA VAL A 144 21.85 -12.68 -4.69
C VAL A 144 20.42 -12.92 -4.22
N ALA A 145 20.16 -14.13 -3.70
CA ALA A 145 18.89 -14.43 -3.06
C ALA A 145 18.67 -13.45 -1.90
N GLY A 146 17.51 -12.80 -1.88
CA GLY A 146 17.18 -11.93 -0.77
C GLY A 146 16.97 -12.77 0.50
N THR A 147 17.05 -12.11 1.66
CA THR A 147 16.69 -12.75 2.94
C THR A 147 15.23 -12.40 3.25
N PRO A 148 14.31 -13.37 3.33
CA PRO A 148 12.93 -13.09 3.66
C PRO A 148 12.82 -12.45 5.05
N PRO A 149 11.97 -11.43 5.23
CA PRO A 149 11.71 -10.89 6.56
C PRO A 149 11.17 -11.98 7.48
N VAL A 150 11.60 -11.97 8.75
CA VAL A 150 11.05 -12.89 9.75
C VAL A 150 9.62 -12.48 10.07
N LEU A 151 8.65 -13.37 9.85
CA LEU A 151 7.26 -13.12 10.20
C LEU A 151 7.11 -13.11 11.73
N SER A 152 6.79 -11.94 12.30
CA SER A 152 6.58 -11.77 13.74
C SER A 152 5.12 -12.03 14.11
N CYS A 153 4.86 -13.16 14.78
CA CYS A 153 3.52 -13.51 15.27
C CYS A 153 3.53 -13.66 16.81
N PRO A 154 3.35 -12.57 17.58
CA PRO A 154 3.45 -12.59 19.05
C PRO A 154 2.48 -13.55 19.74
N VAL A 155 1.30 -13.76 19.14
CA VAL A 155 0.25 -14.68 19.63
C VAL A 155 0.25 -16.03 18.91
N GLY A 156 1.37 -16.36 18.26
CA GLY A 156 1.53 -17.58 17.46
C GLY A 156 0.96 -17.46 16.04
N SER A 157 1.17 -18.50 15.26
CA SER A 157 0.72 -18.61 13.86
C SER A 157 0.01 -19.93 13.61
N VAL A 158 -0.86 -19.95 12.61
CA VAL A 158 -1.42 -21.17 12.03
C VAL A 158 -0.80 -21.41 10.65
N LEU A 159 -0.53 -22.66 10.31
CA LEU A 159 -0.11 -23.06 8.98
C LEU A 159 -1.33 -23.54 8.20
N PHE A 160 -1.60 -22.91 7.07
CA PHE A 160 -2.47 -23.44 6.04
C PHE A 160 -1.65 -24.37 5.16
N ASP A 161 -1.79 -25.66 5.45
CA ASP A 161 -1.03 -26.76 4.87
C ASP A 161 -1.88 -27.45 3.80
N TRP A 162 -1.43 -27.46 2.54
CA TRP A 162 -2.14 -28.05 1.42
C TRP A 162 -2.21 -29.58 1.49
N ASP A 163 -1.26 -30.26 2.12
CA ASP A 163 -1.23 -31.72 2.27
C ASP A 163 -2.44 -32.24 3.05
N THR A 164 -2.99 -31.39 3.92
CA THR A 164 -4.18 -31.70 4.74
C THR A 164 -5.50 -31.31 4.08
N ARG A 165 -5.47 -30.79 2.85
CA ARG A 165 -6.64 -30.25 2.14
C ARG A 165 -6.96 -31.05 0.89
N THR A 166 -8.14 -30.78 0.36
CA THR A 166 -8.57 -31.33 -0.93
C THR A 166 -8.97 -30.16 -1.81
N TRP A 167 -8.48 -30.16 -3.05
CA TRP A 167 -8.90 -29.25 -4.10
C TRP A 167 -9.45 -30.09 -5.25
N THR A 168 -10.69 -29.81 -5.65
CA THR A 168 -11.23 -30.44 -6.85
C THR A 168 -10.52 -29.84 -8.06
N ALA A 169 -9.81 -30.65 -8.85
CA ALA A 169 -9.13 -30.21 -10.07
C ALA A 169 -10.05 -29.36 -10.97
N GLY A 170 -9.56 -28.21 -11.41
CA GLY A 170 -10.30 -27.22 -12.21
C GLY A 170 -11.26 -26.34 -11.42
N SER A 171 -11.43 -26.56 -10.12
CA SER A 171 -12.26 -25.68 -9.29
C SER A 171 -11.63 -24.30 -9.17
N LEU A 172 -12.43 -23.27 -9.41
CA LEU A 172 -12.01 -21.87 -9.38
C LEU A 172 -12.45 -21.13 -8.11
N ASN A 173 -13.20 -21.79 -7.22
CA ASN A 173 -13.69 -21.19 -5.98
C ASN A 173 -13.80 -22.26 -4.90
N ASN A 174 -12.95 -22.17 -3.87
CA ASN A 174 -12.90 -23.14 -2.78
C ASN A 174 -12.79 -22.43 -1.44
N THR A 175 -13.43 -22.99 -0.41
CA THR A 175 -13.45 -22.41 0.94
C THR A 175 -12.98 -23.43 1.95
N TYR A 176 -12.09 -23.01 2.86
CA TYR A 176 -11.46 -23.87 3.84
C TYR A 176 -11.56 -23.27 5.25
N ALA A 177 -11.99 -24.08 6.21
CA ALA A 177 -12.00 -23.70 7.61
C ALA A 177 -10.58 -23.76 8.19
N VAL A 178 -10.16 -22.66 8.81
CA VAL A 178 -8.88 -22.52 9.51
C VAL A 178 -9.14 -22.08 10.95
N THR A 179 -8.64 -22.86 11.90
CA THR A 179 -8.79 -22.59 13.33
C THR A 179 -8.20 -21.23 13.68
N GLY A 180 -8.97 -20.40 14.38
CA GLY A 180 -8.55 -19.06 14.81
C GLY A 180 -8.68 -17.95 13.77
N ILE A 181 -8.97 -18.28 12.50
CA ILE A 181 -9.17 -17.29 11.42
C ILE A 181 -10.61 -17.36 10.90
N GLY A 182 -11.14 -18.56 10.65
CA GLY A 182 -12.45 -18.80 10.05
C GLY A 182 -12.35 -19.45 8.67
N ASN A 183 -13.39 -19.27 7.86
CA ASN A 183 -13.48 -19.79 6.50
C ASN A 183 -12.73 -18.90 5.49
N ILE A 184 -11.51 -19.29 5.13
CA ILE A 184 -10.73 -18.63 4.08
C ILE A 184 -11.26 -19.05 2.71
N ASN A 185 -11.51 -18.09 1.82
CA ASN A 185 -11.95 -18.36 0.45
C ASN A 185 -10.83 -18.09 -0.55
N TYR A 186 -10.65 -19.01 -1.50
CA TYR A 186 -9.73 -18.90 -2.61
C TYR A 186 -10.55 -18.82 -3.90
N THR A 187 -10.42 -17.72 -4.63
CA THR A 187 -11.02 -17.54 -5.95
C THR A 187 -9.91 -17.37 -6.99
N VAL A 188 -9.97 -18.15 -8.06
CA VAL A 188 -9.03 -18.08 -9.18
C VAL A 188 -9.78 -17.66 -10.45
N SER A 189 -9.24 -16.70 -11.18
CA SER A 189 -9.81 -16.24 -12.45
C SER A 189 -8.73 -15.96 -13.46
N SER A 190 -8.95 -16.30 -14.73
CA SER A 190 -8.01 -16.02 -15.81
C SER A 190 -8.77 -15.87 -17.13
N PRO A 191 -8.37 -14.97 -18.03
CA PRO A 191 -8.79 -14.99 -19.43
C PRO A 191 -8.01 -16.04 -20.26
N GLY A 192 -6.91 -16.57 -19.73
CA GLY A 192 -6.15 -17.69 -20.31
C GLY A 192 -6.81 -19.04 -20.05
N VAL A 193 -6.33 -20.08 -20.73
CA VAL A 193 -6.86 -21.44 -20.63
C VAL A 193 -6.08 -22.20 -19.56
N PHE A 194 -6.79 -22.79 -18.59
CA PHE A 194 -6.15 -23.71 -17.64
C PHE A 194 -5.89 -25.06 -18.30
N VAL A 195 -4.65 -25.53 -18.21
CA VAL A 195 -4.20 -26.77 -18.85
C VAL A 195 -4.61 -27.99 -18.03
N ASP A 196 -5.02 -29.06 -18.71
CA ASP A 196 -5.21 -30.40 -18.14
C ASP A 196 -3.97 -31.25 -18.38
N ASP A 197 -3.14 -31.39 -17.35
CA ASP A 197 -1.91 -32.17 -17.40
C ASP A 197 -1.81 -33.10 -16.18
N PRO A 198 -1.89 -34.44 -16.38
CA PRO A 198 -1.74 -35.41 -15.30
C PRO A 198 -0.42 -35.30 -14.52
N ALA A 199 0.66 -34.81 -15.14
CA ALA A 199 1.93 -34.58 -14.46
C ALA A 199 1.82 -33.49 -13.38
N PHE A 200 0.85 -32.59 -13.51
CA PHE A 200 0.58 -31.49 -12.60
C PHE A 200 -0.75 -31.64 -11.85
N GLY A 201 -1.23 -32.87 -11.67
CA GLY A 201 -2.45 -33.15 -10.91
C GLY A 201 -3.76 -33.03 -11.71
N GLY A 202 -3.67 -32.99 -13.05
CA GLY A 202 -4.80 -32.95 -13.97
C GLY A 202 -5.23 -31.52 -14.33
N GLN A 203 -6.53 -31.31 -14.47
CA GLN A 203 -7.11 -30.00 -14.80
C GLN A 203 -6.69 -28.95 -13.77
N SER A 204 -5.90 -27.97 -14.19
CA SER A 204 -5.54 -26.83 -13.35
C SER A 204 -6.75 -25.90 -13.11
N PRO A 205 -6.83 -25.20 -11.97
CA PRO A 205 -5.95 -25.34 -10.80
C PRO A 205 -6.13 -26.68 -10.06
N SER A 206 -5.03 -27.21 -9.53
CA SER A 206 -4.97 -28.55 -8.92
C SER A 206 -3.95 -28.56 -7.77
N LEU A 207 -4.07 -29.53 -6.86
CA LEU A 207 -3.01 -29.81 -5.89
C LEU A 207 -2.01 -30.78 -6.52
N SER A 208 -0.72 -30.43 -6.46
CA SER A 208 0.37 -31.26 -6.98
C SER A 208 1.67 -31.00 -6.22
N ASN A 209 2.57 -32.00 -6.21
CA ASN A 209 3.94 -31.90 -5.71
C ASN A 209 4.98 -31.78 -6.84
N ALA A 210 4.53 -31.63 -8.09
CA ALA A 210 5.41 -31.49 -9.26
C ALA A 210 6.25 -30.21 -9.20
N ASN A 211 5.62 -29.09 -8.80
CA ASN A 211 6.28 -27.82 -8.56
C ASN A 211 6.46 -27.63 -7.04
N ASN A 212 7.59 -28.11 -6.52
CA ASN A 212 7.92 -28.07 -5.09
C ASN A 212 9.03 -27.07 -4.75
N GLY A 213 9.53 -26.30 -5.72
CA GLY A 213 10.54 -25.27 -5.49
C GLY A 213 11.83 -25.80 -4.84
N GLY A 214 12.13 -27.09 -4.99
CA GLY A 214 13.31 -27.73 -4.42
C GLY A 214 13.24 -28.03 -2.92
N THR A 215 12.05 -27.95 -2.29
CA THR A 215 11.88 -28.31 -0.87
C THR A 215 11.79 -29.83 -0.63
N GLY A 216 11.56 -30.62 -1.68
CA GLY A 216 11.42 -32.08 -1.64
C GLY A 216 10.12 -32.56 -2.28
N THR A 217 9.91 -33.87 -2.43
CA THR A 217 8.74 -34.43 -3.16
C THR A 217 7.50 -34.65 -2.28
N THR A 218 7.53 -34.26 -1.01
CA THR A 218 6.44 -34.54 -0.06
C THR A 218 5.43 -33.42 0.03
N ASP A 219 5.83 -32.19 -0.26
CA ASP A 219 4.99 -31.02 -0.03
C ASP A 219 4.14 -30.75 -1.26
N VAL A 220 2.83 -30.69 -1.06
CA VAL A 220 1.86 -30.36 -2.10
C VAL A 220 1.63 -28.84 -2.12
N ALA A 221 1.43 -28.29 -3.32
CA ALA A 221 1.12 -26.88 -3.51
C ALA A 221 -0.07 -26.70 -4.45
N LEU A 222 -0.71 -25.54 -4.41
CA LEU A 222 -1.76 -25.17 -5.37
C LEU A 222 -1.11 -24.76 -6.69
N HIS A 223 -1.17 -25.67 -7.65
CA HIS A 223 -0.63 -25.52 -8.98
C HIS A 223 -1.60 -24.76 -9.90
N GLN A 224 -1.05 -23.88 -10.72
CA GLN A 224 -1.78 -23.16 -11.76
C GLN A 224 -0.99 -23.25 -13.05
N TYR A 225 -1.39 -24.17 -13.94
CA TYR A 225 -0.85 -24.27 -15.30
C TYR A 225 -1.77 -23.52 -16.26
N LEU A 226 -1.23 -22.51 -16.94
CA LEU A 226 -1.95 -21.67 -17.88
C LEU A 226 -1.30 -21.68 -19.26
N ASP A 227 -2.16 -21.65 -20.27
CA ASP A 227 -1.83 -21.32 -21.66
C ASP A 227 -2.45 -19.94 -21.97
N PHE A 228 -1.58 -18.94 -22.15
CA PHE A 228 -1.99 -17.55 -22.40
C PHE A 228 -1.93 -17.25 -23.90
N ALA A 229 -3.05 -16.82 -24.47
CA ALA A 229 -3.14 -16.50 -25.90
C ALA A 229 -2.42 -15.20 -26.28
N ASP A 230 -2.08 -14.36 -25.29
CA ASP A 230 -1.40 -13.08 -25.49
C ASP A 230 -0.61 -12.69 -24.23
N GLN A 231 0.52 -12.00 -24.41
CA GLN A 231 1.42 -11.53 -23.36
C GLN A 231 0.71 -10.70 -22.27
N SER A 232 -0.38 -9.98 -22.59
CA SER A 232 -1.11 -9.16 -21.62
C SER A 232 -2.02 -9.94 -20.68
N GLN A 233 -2.29 -11.22 -20.95
CA GLN A 233 -3.17 -12.03 -20.12
C GLN A 233 -2.54 -12.36 -18.76
N THR A 234 -3.39 -12.45 -17.74
CA THR A 234 -2.98 -12.73 -16.36
C THR A 234 -3.99 -13.64 -15.66
N ALA A 235 -3.50 -14.57 -14.85
CA ALA A 235 -4.29 -15.25 -13.83
C ALA A 235 -4.29 -14.44 -12.53
N THR A 236 -5.44 -14.35 -11.87
CA THR A 236 -5.58 -13.71 -10.56
C THR A 236 -6.11 -14.72 -9.56
N THR A 237 -5.37 -14.90 -8.46
CA THR A 237 -5.82 -15.63 -7.28
C THR A 237 -6.10 -14.64 -6.16
N VAL A 238 -7.33 -14.64 -5.65
CA VAL A 238 -7.76 -13.84 -4.51
C VAL A 238 -7.99 -14.77 -3.32
N ILE A 239 -7.29 -14.48 -2.22
CA ILE A 239 -7.44 -15.14 -0.93
C ILE A 239 -8.17 -14.17 -0.01
N THR A 240 -9.43 -14.46 0.31
CA THR A 240 -10.26 -13.64 1.20
C THR A 240 -10.27 -14.25 2.59
N LEU A 241 -9.82 -13.48 3.58
CA LEU A 241 -9.78 -13.85 4.99
C LEU A 241 -11.01 -13.25 5.69
N PRO A 242 -11.82 -14.05 6.39
CA PRO A 242 -13.01 -13.55 7.09
C PRO A 242 -12.66 -12.76 8.35
N THR A 243 -11.43 -12.90 8.84
CA THR A 243 -10.84 -12.08 9.90
C THR A 243 -9.45 -11.71 9.45
N ALA A 244 -9.11 -10.42 9.53
CA ALA A 244 -7.79 -9.95 9.16
C ALA A 244 -6.72 -10.61 10.03
N VAL A 245 -5.60 -10.95 9.41
CA VAL A 245 -4.43 -11.52 10.10
C VAL A 245 -3.37 -10.43 10.22
N PRO A 246 -2.59 -10.35 11.33
CA PRO A 246 -1.56 -9.32 11.50
C PRO A 246 -0.40 -9.43 10.52
N GLY A 247 -0.24 -10.60 9.89
CA GLY A 247 0.77 -10.88 8.89
C GLY A 247 0.57 -12.26 8.29
N ALA A 248 1.19 -12.46 7.12
CA ALA A 248 1.15 -13.71 6.38
C ALA A 248 2.48 -13.91 5.64
N GLN A 249 2.92 -15.15 5.49
CA GLN A 249 4.11 -15.48 4.70
C GLN A 249 3.91 -16.80 3.96
N PHE A 250 4.29 -16.82 2.69
CA PHE A 250 4.25 -17.98 1.82
C PHE A 250 5.26 -17.83 0.69
N THR A 251 5.48 -18.91 -0.05
CA THR A 251 6.34 -18.94 -1.24
C THR A 251 5.50 -19.21 -2.47
N VAL A 252 5.81 -18.52 -3.57
CA VAL A 252 5.37 -18.90 -4.90
C VAL A 252 6.57 -19.54 -5.61
N TYR A 253 6.40 -20.76 -6.08
CA TYR A 253 7.42 -21.52 -6.79
C TYR A 253 7.30 -21.30 -8.30
N ASP A 254 8.40 -21.57 -8.98
CA ASP A 254 8.49 -21.59 -10.45
C ASP A 254 8.19 -20.23 -11.07
N ILE A 255 8.77 -19.16 -10.53
CA ILE A 255 8.85 -17.88 -11.26
C ILE A 255 10.12 -17.97 -12.11
N ASP A 256 10.02 -18.07 -13.42
CA ASP A 256 11.17 -18.33 -14.26
C ASP A 256 11.10 -17.72 -15.67
N PHE A 257 12.12 -18.00 -16.47
CA PHE A 257 12.30 -17.41 -17.79
C PHE A 257 12.96 -18.40 -18.74
N ALA A 258 12.36 -18.56 -19.91
CA ALA A 258 12.94 -19.28 -21.03
C ALA A 258 12.95 -18.38 -22.27
N ASN A 259 14.14 -18.13 -22.80
CA ASN A 259 14.33 -17.19 -23.89
C ASN A 259 13.54 -17.61 -25.15
N ASN A 260 12.66 -16.71 -25.62
CA ASN A 260 11.71 -16.90 -26.72
C ASN A 260 10.53 -17.84 -26.45
N ASP A 261 10.34 -18.34 -25.22
CA ASP A 261 9.19 -19.17 -24.86
C ASP A 261 8.28 -18.42 -23.87
N PHE A 262 8.84 -18.00 -22.73
CA PHE A 262 8.09 -17.33 -21.67
C PHE A 262 8.96 -16.45 -20.77
N ALA A 263 8.31 -15.56 -20.04
CA ALA A 263 8.94 -14.75 -19.00
C ALA A 263 7.93 -14.45 -17.91
N ASP A 264 8.07 -15.08 -16.75
CA ASP A 264 7.09 -14.94 -15.69
C ASP A 264 7.11 -13.56 -15.06
N LYS A 265 5.92 -13.11 -14.68
CA LYS A 265 5.70 -11.94 -13.84
C LYS A 265 4.68 -12.26 -12.76
N LEU A 266 5.13 -12.17 -11.52
CA LEU A 266 4.32 -12.28 -10.32
C LEU A 266 4.15 -10.89 -9.70
N THR A 267 2.92 -10.47 -9.42
CA THR A 267 2.63 -9.26 -8.62
C THR A 267 1.72 -9.64 -7.47
N VAL A 268 2.09 -9.28 -6.25
CA VAL A 268 1.27 -9.60 -5.07
C VAL A 268 0.88 -8.34 -4.32
N THR A 269 -0.40 -8.18 -4.02
CA THR A 269 -0.92 -7.10 -3.19
C THR A 269 -1.78 -7.66 -2.07
N GLY A 270 -1.94 -6.89 -1.01
CA GLY A 270 -2.93 -7.14 0.02
C GLY A 270 -3.88 -5.97 0.16
N SER A 271 -4.96 -6.18 0.90
CA SER A 271 -5.86 -5.14 1.36
C SER A 271 -6.13 -5.31 2.85
N PHE A 272 -6.36 -4.20 3.53
CA PHE A 272 -6.88 -4.17 4.89
C PHE A 272 -7.89 -3.04 5.00
N ASN A 273 -9.16 -3.38 5.24
CA ASN A 273 -10.30 -2.46 5.29
C ASN A 273 -10.38 -1.53 4.07
N GLY A 274 -10.06 -2.07 2.89
CA GLY A 274 -10.06 -1.36 1.61
C GLY A 274 -8.79 -0.54 1.32
N ALA A 275 -7.85 -0.45 2.27
CA ALA A 275 -6.55 0.17 2.05
C ALA A 275 -5.55 -0.86 1.50
N THR A 276 -4.81 -0.50 0.45
CA THR A 276 -3.78 -1.38 -0.12
C THR A 276 -2.63 -1.61 0.85
N VAL A 277 -2.22 -2.87 0.99
CA VAL A 277 -1.06 -3.31 1.77
C VAL A 277 -0.06 -3.93 0.79
N ILE A 278 1.17 -3.43 0.81
CA ILE A 278 2.23 -3.88 -0.11
C ILE A 278 3.12 -4.89 0.64
N PRO A 279 3.20 -6.17 0.20
CA PRO A 279 4.09 -7.13 0.81
C PRO A 279 5.55 -6.83 0.44
N THR A 280 6.47 -7.37 1.24
CA THR A 280 7.87 -7.51 0.82
C THR A 280 8.02 -8.81 0.05
N LEU A 281 8.47 -8.72 -1.20
CA LEU A 281 8.87 -9.88 -1.98
C LEU A 281 10.38 -10.08 -1.85
N THR A 282 10.79 -11.33 -1.72
CA THR A 282 12.19 -11.72 -1.66
C THR A 282 12.43 -12.78 -2.73
N ASN A 283 13.36 -12.49 -3.63
CA ASN A 283 13.75 -13.40 -4.71
C ASN A 283 14.62 -14.57 -4.20
N GLY A 284 14.52 -15.69 -4.90
CA GLY A 284 15.58 -16.68 -5.00
C GLY A 284 16.78 -16.16 -5.78
N VAL A 285 17.61 -17.07 -6.29
CA VAL A 285 18.83 -16.68 -7.01
C VAL A 285 18.53 -16.23 -8.44
N ALA A 286 17.38 -16.56 -9.04
CA ALA A 286 17.08 -16.21 -10.43
C ALA A 286 16.21 -14.95 -10.60
N ASN A 287 15.26 -14.64 -9.70
CA ASN A 287 14.24 -13.61 -9.99
C ASN A 287 14.68 -12.18 -9.74
N TYR A 288 14.27 -11.23 -10.60
CA TYR A 288 14.25 -9.81 -10.25
C TYR A 288 13.06 -9.52 -9.34
N VAL A 289 13.24 -8.66 -8.32
CA VAL A 289 12.15 -8.09 -7.54
C VAL A 289 12.23 -6.57 -7.56
N VAL A 290 11.09 -5.94 -7.87
CA VAL A 290 10.87 -4.49 -7.87
C VAL A 290 9.59 -4.22 -7.09
N GLY A 291 9.72 -3.68 -5.88
CA GLY A 291 8.58 -3.52 -4.97
C GLY A 291 7.89 -4.85 -4.68
N ASN A 292 6.63 -4.97 -5.08
CA ASN A 292 5.81 -6.17 -4.92
C ASN A 292 5.64 -6.99 -6.21
N THR A 293 6.52 -6.78 -7.18
CA THR A 293 6.57 -7.57 -8.42
C THR A 293 7.86 -8.38 -8.45
N ALA A 294 7.77 -9.65 -8.83
CA ALA A 294 8.88 -10.50 -9.20
C ALA A 294 8.83 -10.87 -10.69
N ILE A 295 9.99 -10.96 -11.34
CA ILE A 295 10.14 -11.28 -12.75
C ILE A 295 11.17 -12.39 -12.90
N GLY A 296 10.86 -13.42 -13.67
CA GLY A 296 11.82 -14.47 -14.04
C GLY A 296 12.94 -13.94 -14.93
N ASP A 297 14.15 -14.51 -14.81
CA ASP A 297 15.34 -14.04 -15.56
C ASP A 297 16.30 -15.15 -15.96
N ALA A 298 16.15 -16.34 -15.38
CA ALA A 298 16.83 -17.53 -15.82
C ALA A 298 15.87 -18.70 -15.74
N GLY A 299 16.15 -19.74 -16.52
CA GLY A 299 15.39 -20.98 -16.43
C GLY A 299 15.60 -21.58 -15.04
N SER A 300 14.53 -21.73 -14.30
CA SER A 300 14.52 -22.30 -12.96
C SER A 300 13.29 -23.17 -12.86
N GLY A 301 13.39 -24.41 -13.34
CA GLY A 301 12.21 -25.27 -13.39
C GLY A 301 11.61 -25.53 -12.01
N GLY A 302 10.35 -25.96 -11.95
CA GLY A 302 9.53 -26.02 -10.74
C GLY A 302 10.02 -26.87 -9.57
N THR A 303 11.15 -27.58 -9.70
CA THR A 303 11.84 -28.30 -8.62
C THR A 303 13.13 -27.61 -8.15
N SER A 304 13.44 -26.43 -8.68
CA SER A 304 14.58 -25.60 -8.28
C SER A 304 14.14 -24.55 -7.28
N ALA A 305 15.02 -24.25 -6.31
CA ALA A 305 14.80 -23.13 -5.39
C ALA A 305 15.09 -21.76 -6.02
N ASP A 306 15.72 -21.73 -7.20
CA ASP A 306 16.19 -20.48 -7.81
C ASP A 306 15.04 -19.55 -8.26
N GLY A 307 13.90 -20.14 -8.66
CA GLY A 307 12.68 -19.45 -9.08
C GLY A 307 11.68 -19.17 -7.95
N ASN A 308 12.07 -19.42 -6.70
CA ASN A 308 11.17 -19.22 -5.56
C ASN A 308 11.08 -17.74 -5.19
N VAL A 309 9.86 -17.25 -4.99
CA VAL A 309 9.60 -15.90 -4.48
C VAL A 309 8.87 -15.99 -3.16
N VAL A 310 9.50 -15.52 -2.09
CA VAL A 310 8.87 -15.45 -0.76
C VAL A 310 8.12 -14.13 -0.63
N VAL A 311 6.84 -14.22 -0.30
CA VAL A 311 5.93 -13.10 -0.06
C VAL A 311 5.77 -12.94 1.45
N THR A 312 6.01 -11.75 1.98
CA THR A 312 5.82 -11.45 3.41
C THR A 312 4.97 -10.20 3.61
N PHE A 313 3.83 -10.38 4.26
CA PHE A 313 3.01 -9.31 4.83
C PHE A 313 3.37 -9.12 6.30
N SER A 314 3.97 -7.98 6.62
CA SER A 314 4.33 -7.57 8.00
C SER A 314 3.33 -6.60 8.64
N SER A 315 2.19 -6.43 7.99
CA SER A 315 1.09 -5.56 8.40
C SER A 315 -0.24 -6.31 8.24
N PRO A 316 -1.32 -5.89 8.93
CA PRO A 316 -2.61 -6.55 8.82
C PRO A 316 -3.11 -6.66 7.39
N VAL A 317 -3.70 -7.80 7.03
CA VAL A 317 -4.37 -8.03 5.74
C VAL A 317 -5.64 -8.85 5.92
N ASP A 318 -6.69 -8.51 5.17
CA ASP A 318 -7.95 -9.27 5.04
C ASP A 318 -8.10 -9.92 3.65
N THR A 319 -7.36 -9.44 2.66
CA THR A 319 -7.38 -9.96 1.30
C THR A 319 -5.96 -10.02 0.78
N ILE A 320 -5.58 -11.11 0.12
CA ILE A 320 -4.31 -11.25 -0.61
C ILE A 320 -4.66 -11.51 -2.07
N THR A 321 -4.12 -10.70 -2.98
CA THR A 321 -4.30 -10.82 -4.42
C THR A 321 -2.95 -11.16 -5.05
N ILE A 322 -2.89 -12.30 -5.72
CA ILE A 322 -1.74 -12.80 -6.46
C ILE A 322 -2.08 -12.71 -7.93
N VAL A 323 -1.37 -11.88 -8.68
CA VAL A 323 -1.51 -11.74 -10.13
C VAL A 323 -0.29 -12.36 -10.78
N TYR A 324 -0.53 -13.36 -11.61
CA TYR A 324 0.49 -14.07 -12.37
C TYR A 324 0.23 -13.86 -13.87
N GLY A 325 1.28 -13.65 -14.63
CA GLY A 325 1.21 -13.49 -16.08
C GLY A 325 2.61 -13.27 -16.63
N ASN A 326 2.72 -12.44 -17.67
CA ASN A 326 3.96 -12.34 -18.45
C ASN A 326 4.67 -11.00 -18.23
N HIS A 327 6.00 -11.05 -18.21
CA HIS A 327 6.85 -9.90 -18.38
C HIS A 327 6.93 -9.51 -19.86
N THR A 328 7.25 -8.24 -20.15
CA THR A 328 7.32 -7.69 -21.51
C THR A 328 8.42 -8.30 -22.38
N THR A 329 9.33 -9.08 -21.78
CA THR A 329 10.37 -9.84 -22.50
C THR A 329 9.89 -11.20 -23.01
N ALA A 330 8.70 -11.66 -22.61
CA ALA A 330 8.09 -12.85 -23.20
C ALA A 330 7.74 -12.61 -24.69
N PRO A 331 7.53 -13.66 -25.48
CA PRO A 331 6.91 -13.54 -26.80
C PRO A 331 5.50 -12.94 -26.72
N ALA A 332 4.99 -12.44 -27.86
CA ALA A 332 3.62 -11.93 -27.94
C ALA A 332 2.56 -13.01 -27.61
N VAL A 333 2.85 -14.26 -27.98
CA VAL A 333 2.09 -15.45 -27.58
C VAL A 333 3.06 -16.34 -26.82
N PRO A 334 3.06 -16.28 -25.47
CA PRO A 334 3.94 -17.09 -24.66
C PRO A 334 3.46 -18.55 -24.64
N ASP A 335 4.38 -19.48 -24.46
CA ASP A 335 4.03 -20.89 -24.28
C ASP A 335 3.36 -21.13 -22.92
N GLY A 336 2.94 -22.38 -22.68
CA GLY A 336 2.36 -22.79 -21.41
C GLY A 336 3.31 -22.56 -20.25
N GLN A 337 2.82 -21.89 -19.20
CA GLN A 337 3.60 -21.56 -18.01
C GLN A 337 2.85 -21.93 -16.74
N ALA A 338 3.59 -22.18 -15.66
CA ALA A 338 3.00 -22.65 -14.43
C ALA A 338 3.65 -22.02 -13.20
N ILE A 339 2.83 -21.80 -12.17
CA ILE A 339 3.30 -21.47 -10.82
C ILE A 339 2.67 -22.41 -9.82
N ALA A 340 3.27 -22.48 -8.63
CA ALA A 340 2.67 -23.14 -7.49
C ALA A 340 2.69 -22.24 -6.25
N ILE A 341 1.54 -22.16 -5.56
CA ILE A 341 1.42 -21.44 -4.30
C ILE A 341 1.60 -22.45 -3.17
N ALA A 342 2.69 -22.32 -2.42
CA ALA A 342 3.02 -23.18 -1.30
C ALA A 342 2.08 -22.96 -0.10
N ASP A 343 2.34 -23.69 0.97
CA ASP A 343 1.69 -23.48 2.27
C ASP A 343 1.79 -22.03 2.75
N ILE A 344 0.75 -21.59 3.45
CA ILE A 344 0.63 -20.22 3.92
C ILE A 344 0.63 -20.17 5.44
N ARG A 345 1.62 -19.48 6.00
CA ARG A 345 1.65 -19.17 7.43
C ARG A 345 0.90 -17.89 7.69
N TYR A 346 -0.10 -17.93 8.53
CA TYR A 346 -0.85 -16.76 8.98
C TYR A 346 -0.56 -16.50 10.46
N CYS A 347 -0.27 -15.25 10.83
CA CYS A 347 -0.27 -14.87 12.24
C CYS A 347 -1.69 -14.95 12.79
N ASN A 348 -1.84 -15.46 14.01
CA ASN A 348 -3.16 -15.51 14.66
C ASN A 348 -3.70 -14.08 14.85
N PRO A 349 -4.99 -13.82 14.56
CA PRO A 349 -5.61 -12.54 14.80
C PRO A 349 -5.43 -12.06 16.23
N GLN A 350 -5.10 -10.77 16.40
CA GLN A 350 -4.88 -10.17 17.71
C GLN A 350 -5.60 -8.83 17.81
N ALA A 351 -6.27 -8.61 18.95
CA ALA A 351 -6.78 -7.30 19.33
C ALA A 351 -5.64 -6.49 19.97
N THR A 352 -5.43 -5.27 19.51
CA THR A 352 -4.40 -4.37 20.01
C THR A 352 -5.05 -3.04 20.28
N LEU A 353 -5.10 -2.59 21.53
CA LEU A 353 -5.69 -1.30 21.88
C LEU A 353 -4.60 -0.23 22.04
N SER A 354 -4.84 0.96 21.54
CA SER A 354 -4.03 2.14 21.87
C SER A 354 -4.92 3.27 22.36
N VAL A 355 -4.36 4.14 23.21
CA VAL A 355 -5.10 5.21 23.88
C VAL A 355 -4.38 6.53 23.67
N THR A 356 -5.11 7.55 23.22
CA THR A 356 -4.61 8.92 23.06
C THR A 356 -5.47 9.86 23.90
N LYS A 357 -4.83 10.75 24.68
CA LYS A 357 -5.52 11.79 25.46
C LYS A 357 -5.10 13.16 24.97
N VAL A 358 -6.07 14.02 24.66
CA VAL A 358 -5.85 15.42 24.26
C VAL A 358 -6.74 16.35 25.07
N SER A 359 -6.38 17.63 25.14
CA SER A 359 -7.15 18.65 25.84
C SER A 359 -7.15 19.99 25.11
N SER A 360 -8.22 20.75 25.24
CA SER A 360 -8.32 22.13 24.76
C SER A 360 -9.02 23.03 25.79
N ILE A 361 -8.58 24.28 25.89
CA ILE A 361 -9.25 25.27 26.75
C ILE A 361 -10.46 25.83 25.99
N LEU A 362 -11.66 25.68 26.55
CA LEU A 362 -12.90 26.19 25.99
C LEU A 362 -13.13 27.66 26.36
N SER A 363 -12.87 28.00 27.62
CA SER A 363 -13.02 29.36 28.13
C SER A 363 -12.17 29.61 29.36
N ASP A 364 -11.95 30.88 29.69
CA ASP A 364 -11.41 31.29 30.99
C ASP A 364 -12.15 32.52 31.57
N PRO A 365 -12.02 32.81 32.87
CA PRO A 365 -12.76 33.90 33.52
C PRO A 365 -12.40 35.31 33.03
N VAL A 366 -11.26 35.49 32.37
CA VAL A 366 -10.73 36.78 31.92
C VAL A 366 -11.00 37.02 30.43
N ASN A 367 -10.71 36.02 29.58
CA ASN A 367 -10.81 36.15 28.13
C ASN A 367 -12.08 35.49 27.55
N ALA A 368 -12.93 34.91 28.41
CA ALA A 368 -14.11 34.14 28.02
C ALA A 368 -13.73 33.09 26.95
N THR A 369 -14.45 33.03 25.83
CA THR A 369 -14.15 32.11 24.72
C THR A 369 -13.17 32.67 23.69
N THR A 370 -12.72 33.93 23.85
CA THR A 370 -11.85 34.59 22.87
C THR A 370 -10.40 34.50 23.35
N ASN A 371 -9.59 33.65 22.71
CA ASN A 371 -8.19 33.39 23.10
C ASN A 371 -8.03 32.95 24.58
N PRO A 372 -8.72 31.87 24.99
CA PRO A 372 -8.72 31.45 26.38
C PRO A 372 -7.34 30.96 26.84
N LYS A 373 -7.03 31.18 28.12
CA LYS A 373 -5.74 30.85 28.76
C LYS A 373 -5.92 29.80 29.86
N PRO A 374 -4.91 28.94 30.11
CA PRO A 374 -4.93 27.96 31.19
C PRO A 374 -4.66 28.64 32.55
N ILE A 375 -5.66 29.36 33.07
CA ILE A 375 -5.64 30.04 34.38
C ILE A 375 -6.71 29.47 35.31
N PRO A 376 -6.62 29.65 36.64
CA PRO A 376 -7.65 29.19 37.57
C PRO A 376 -9.05 29.64 37.14
N GLY A 377 -10.01 28.72 37.17
CA GLY A 377 -11.37 28.87 36.65
C GLY A 377 -11.53 28.60 35.15
N ALA A 378 -10.45 28.30 34.41
CA ALA A 378 -10.56 27.93 33.00
C ALA A 378 -11.26 26.59 32.80
N LEU A 379 -12.17 26.54 31.84
CA LEU A 379 -12.91 25.34 31.44
C LEU A 379 -12.13 24.60 30.36
N VAL A 380 -11.70 23.38 30.67
CA VAL A 380 -10.91 22.52 29.78
C VAL A 380 -11.80 21.38 29.30
N ARG A 381 -11.78 21.10 27.99
CA ARG A 381 -12.32 19.86 27.41
C ARG A 381 -11.20 18.87 27.24
N TYR A 382 -11.38 17.67 27.77
CA TYR A 382 -10.55 16.52 27.50
C TYR A 382 -11.21 15.62 26.47
N CYS A 383 -10.41 14.92 25.68
CA CYS A 383 -10.83 13.78 24.90
C CYS A 383 -9.85 12.62 25.12
N ILE A 384 -10.39 11.44 25.40
CA ILE A 384 -9.68 10.17 25.40
C ILE A 384 -10.20 9.36 24.22
N LEU A 385 -9.31 9.03 23.29
CA LEU A 385 -9.57 8.19 22.13
C LEU A 385 -8.91 6.84 22.36
N VAL A 386 -9.72 5.78 22.42
CA VAL A 386 -9.27 4.38 22.38
C VAL A 386 -9.49 3.88 20.96
N ASN A 387 -8.46 3.34 20.33
CA ASN A 387 -8.59 2.68 19.03
C ASN A 387 -8.11 1.23 19.10
N ASN A 388 -8.59 0.40 18.19
CA ASN A 388 -8.10 -0.96 18.01
C ASN A 388 -7.35 -1.08 16.68
N PRO A 389 -6.05 -0.74 16.59
CA PRO A 389 -5.23 -1.01 15.40
C PRO A 389 -5.00 -2.51 15.13
N GLY A 390 -5.41 -3.40 16.04
CA GLY A 390 -5.27 -4.85 15.87
C GLY A 390 -6.17 -5.42 14.77
N SER A 391 -5.89 -6.68 14.40
CA SER A 391 -6.60 -7.39 13.33
C SER A 391 -7.82 -8.20 13.84
N ALA A 392 -7.97 -8.35 15.17
CA ALA A 392 -9.13 -8.98 15.79
C ALA A 392 -9.94 -7.98 16.62
N THR A 393 -11.22 -8.30 16.84
CA THR A 393 -12.12 -7.55 17.72
C THR A 393 -11.67 -7.63 19.17
N ALA A 394 -11.47 -6.49 19.82
CA ALA A 394 -11.33 -6.41 21.27
C ALA A 394 -12.70 -6.57 21.94
N THR A 395 -12.78 -7.27 23.06
CA THR A 395 -14.00 -7.43 23.85
C THR A 395 -13.78 -6.98 25.28
N SER A 396 -14.84 -6.54 25.96
CA SER A 396 -14.78 -6.14 27.38
C SER A 396 -13.74 -5.06 27.64
N ILE A 397 -13.74 -4.01 26.81
CA ILE A 397 -12.78 -2.91 26.93
C ILE A 397 -13.14 -2.09 28.16
N VAL A 398 -12.13 -1.81 28.99
CA VAL A 398 -12.21 -0.88 30.12
C VAL A 398 -10.96 -0.01 30.09
N ALA A 399 -11.16 1.31 30.02
CA ALA A 399 -10.10 2.30 30.18
C ALA A 399 -10.42 3.20 31.38
N THR A 400 -9.39 3.64 32.09
CA THR A 400 -9.57 4.53 33.26
C THR A 400 -8.64 5.74 33.16
N ASP A 401 -9.12 6.86 33.67
CA ASP A 401 -8.38 8.11 33.75
C ASP A 401 -8.65 8.80 35.08
N ASN A 402 -7.58 9.09 35.82
CA ASN A 402 -7.70 9.81 37.09
C ASN A 402 -7.62 11.31 36.83
N ILE A 403 -8.66 12.03 37.24
CA ILE A 403 -8.70 13.49 37.24
C ILE A 403 -7.81 13.98 38.39
N PRO A 404 -6.71 14.71 38.08
CA PRO A 404 -5.80 15.24 39.08
C PRO A 404 -6.47 16.28 40.00
N ALA A 405 -5.89 16.52 41.18
CA ALA A 405 -6.47 17.38 42.21
C ALA A 405 -6.47 18.89 41.88
N ASP A 406 -5.72 19.32 40.88
CA ASP A 406 -5.73 20.69 40.33
C ASP A 406 -6.87 20.90 39.30
N LEU A 407 -7.69 19.87 39.06
CA LEU A 407 -8.86 19.93 38.20
C LEU A 407 -10.12 19.52 38.99
N THR A 408 -11.21 20.24 38.75
CA THR A 408 -12.55 19.88 39.23
C THR A 408 -13.38 19.43 38.05
N PHE A 409 -13.82 18.17 38.05
CA PHE A 409 -14.73 17.63 37.03
C PHE A 409 -16.04 18.44 36.95
N VAL A 410 -16.55 18.62 35.74
CA VAL A 410 -17.86 19.25 35.50
C VAL A 410 -18.93 18.16 35.37
N PRO A 411 -19.88 18.05 36.33
CA PRO A 411 -20.95 17.04 36.27
C PRO A 411 -21.79 17.15 34.99
N GLY A 412 -22.22 15.99 34.45
CA GLY A 412 -23.00 15.91 33.22
C GLY A 412 -22.26 16.35 31.94
N SER A 413 -20.93 16.48 31.98
CA SER A 413 -20.12 16.90 30.82
C SER A 413 -19.60 15.76 29.95
N ILE A 414 -19.79 14.50 30.37
CA ILE A 414 -19.29 13.32 29.66
C ILE A 414 -20.06 13.15 28.36
N ARG A 415 -19.35 12.95 27.25
CA ARG A 415 -19.93 12.58 25.96
C ARG A 415 -19.14 11.45 25.32
N SER A 416 -19.83 10.52 24.68
CA SER A 416 -19.24 9.40 23.93
C SER A 416 -19.45 9.52 22.43
N GLY A 417 -18.69 8.74 21.66
CA GLY A 417 -18.82 8.60 20.22
C GLY A 417 -17.60 7.91 19.60
N THR A 418 -17.46 7.99 18.28
CA THR A 418 -16.36 7.34 17.53
C THR A 418 -15.14 8.23 17.29
N SER A 419 -15.23 9.53 17.59
CA SER A 419 -14.12 10.47 17.44
C SER A 419 -14.26 11.65 18.41
N CYS A 420 -13.16 12.32 18.74
CA CYS A 420 -13.17 13.50 19.61
C CYS A 420 -14.03 14.65 19.09
N GLY A 421 -14.19 14.79 17.77
CA GLY A 421 -14.95 15.87 17.16
C GLY A 421 -16.47 15.60 17.08
N THR A 422 -16.86 14.33 17.15
CA THR A 422 -18.24 13.87 16.97
C THR A 422 -18.80 13.15 18.19
N ALA A 423 -18.08 13.17 19.31
CA ALA A 423 -18.57 12.62 20.58
C ALA A 423 -19.68 13.52 21.15
N THR A 424 -20.93 13.19 20.84
CA THR A 424 -22.10 13.99 21.20
C THR A 424 -23.13 13.24 22.01
N THR A 425 -23.05 11.92 22.07
CA THR A 425 -23.94 11.08 22.89
C THR A 425 -23.72 11.46 24.35
N VAL A 426 -24.78 11.78 25.07
CA VAL A 426 -24.68 12.15 26.48
C VAL A 426 -24.56 10.87 27.28
N GLU A 427 -23.53 10.79 28.11
CA GLU A 427 -23.37 9.72 29.08
C GLU A 427 -23.86 10.23 30.43
N ASP A 428 -24.66 9.42 31.14
CA ASP A 428 -24.91 9.65 32.55
C ASP A 428 -23.70 9.19 33.37
N ASP A 429 -23.33 9.95 34.39
CA ASP A 429 -22.08 9.78 35.12
C ASP A 429 -22.06 8.55 36.05
N ASN A 430 -23.03 7.63 35.94
CA ASN A 430 -23.35 6.64 36.98
C ASN A 430 -23.35 5.15 36.54
N ASN A 431 -23.05 4.83 35.27
CA ASN A 431 -22.91 3.45 34.76
C ASN A 431 -24.20 2.61 34.82
N THR A 432 -25.39 3.24 34.87
CA THR A 432 -26.69 2.54 34.88
C THR A 432 -27.79 3.34 34.16
N GLY A 433 -28.24 2.92 32.98
CA GLY A 433 -29.31 3.67 32.32
C GLY A 433 -29.91 3.03 31.07
N ALA A 434 -30.62 3.86 30.31
CA ALA A 434 -31.14 3.55 28.97
C ALA A 434 -30.67 4.58 27.91
N ASP A 435 -29.84 5.53 28.33
CA ASP A 435 -29.26 6.61 27.53
C ASP A 435 -27.85 6.28 27.00
N GLU A 436 -27.34 5.07 27.24
CA GLU A 436 -26.25 4.40 26.51
C GLU A 436 -26.70 3.99 25.10
N SER A 437 -27.26 4.94 24.36
CA SER A 437 -27.82 4.74 23.02
C SER A 437 -26.77 4.42 21.95
N ASP A 438 -25.49 4.49 22.32
CA ASP A 438 -24.35 4.04 21.53
C ASP A 438 -23.58 2.92 22.28
N PRO A 439 -22.65 2.20 21.62
CA PRO A 439 -22.03 1.01 22.20
C PRO A 439 -20.95 1.31 23.27
N TYR A 440 -20.81 2.57 23.69
CA TYR A 440 -19.76 3.04 24.59
C TYR A 440 -20.38 3.57 25.88
N GLY A 441 -19.84 3.17 27.02
CA GLY A 441 -20.25 3.68 28.32
C GLY A 441 -19.14 4.53 28.95
N ALA A 442 -19.50 5.54 29.73
CA ALA A 442 -18.54 6.20 30.61
C ALA A 442 -19.17 6.69 31.91
N ALA A 443 -18.44 6.55 33.02
CA ALA A 443 -18.89 6.96 34.34
C ALA A 443 -17.74 7.54 35.16
N ILE A 444 -18.04 8.31 36.20
CA ILE A 444 -17.04 8.83 37.12
C ILE A 444 -17.35 8.44 38.56
N ALA A 445 -16.36 7.88 39.25
CA ALA A 445 -16.44 7.55 40.67
C ALA A 445 -15.31 8.27 41.43
N GLY A 446 -15.67 9.23 42.27
CA GLY A 446 -14.69 10.11 42.91
C GLY A 446 -13.95 10.94 41.87
N SER A 447 -12.64 10.68 41.71
CA SER A 447 -11.80 11.32 40.68
C SER A 447 -11.48 10.40 39.50
N THR A 448 -12.01 9.17 39.46
CA THR A 448 -11.67 8.18 38.42
C THR A 448 -12.77 8.15 37.37
N LEU A 449 -12.46 8.59 36.15
CA LEU A 449 -13.27 8.36 34.97
C LEU A 449 -13.03 6.93 34.47
N THR A 450 -14.09 6.18 34.22
CA THR A 450 -14.05 4.84 33.64
C THR A 450 -14.82 4.86 32.33
N MET A 451 -14.23 4.29 31.28
CA MET A 451 -14.79 4.18 29.94
C MET A 451 -14.91 2.69 29.63
N THR A 452 -16.03 2.26 29.07
CA THR A 452 -16.28 0.85 28.75
C THR A 452 -16.82 0.69 27.34
N ALA A 453 -16.50 -0.44 26.71
CA ALA A 453 -17.15 -0.88 25.48
C ALA A 453 -17.27 -2.39 25.47
N GLY A 454 -18.42 -2.91 25.06
CA GLY A 454 -18.64 -4.36 24.96
C GLY A 454 -17.69 -4.98 23.93
N SER A 455 -17.46 -4.29 22.82
CA SER A 455 -16.48 -4.68 21.80
C SER A 455 -15.98 -3.51 20.96
N LEU A 456 -14.79 -3.63 20.39
CA LEU A 456 -14.21 -2.69 19.45
C LEU A 456 -13.56 -3.46 18.31
N GLY A 457 -14.17 -3.42 17.13
CA GLY A 457 -13.67 -4.12 15.93
C GLY A 457 -12.32 -3.57 15.45
N PRO A 458 -11.65 -4.26 14.51
CA PRO A 458 -10.43 -3.77 13.87
C PRO A 458 -10.61 -2.35 13.30
N THR A 459 -9.65 -1.47 13.55
CA THR A 459 -9.65 -0.03 13.20
C THR A 459 -10.77 0.83 13.79
N ALA A 460 -11.66 0.24 14.60
CA ALA A 460 -12.72 0.98 15.25
C ALA A 460 -12.16 1.84 16.39
N ASN A 461 -12.87 2.93 16.68
CA ASN A 461 -12.51 3.91 17.67
C ASN A 461 -13.68 4.14 18.64
N MET A 462 -13.35 4.31 19.91
CA MET A 462 -14.22 4.85 20.95
C MET A 462 -13.58 6.14 21.46
N ALA A 463 -14.35 7.21 21.58
CA ALA A 463 -13.93 8.48 22.12
C ALA A 463 -14.85 8.87 23.28
N ILE A 464 -14.26 9.24 24.41
CA ILE A 464 -14.97 9.89 25.52
C ILE A 464 -14.40 11.29 25.69
N THR A 465 -15.29 12.27 25.74
CA THR A 465 -14.94 13.65 26.07
C THR A 465 -15.58 14.02 27.41
N PHE A 466 -14.92 14.88 28.16
CA PHE A 466 -15.46 15.43 29.40
C PHE A 466 -14.86 16.80 29.65
N GLN A 467 -15.44 17.55 30.58
CA GLN A 467 -14.96 18.87 30.96
C GLN A 467 -14.48 18.89 32.41
N ALA A 468 -13.47 19.70 32.66
CA ALA A 468 -12.98 20.00 34.00
C ALA A 468 -12.59 21.47 34.10
N THR A 469 -12.74 22.05 35.28
CA THR A 469 -12.33 23.41 35.61
C THR A 469 -10.96 23.36 36.28
N LEU A 470 -10.03 24.22 35.86
CA LEU A 470 -8.73 24.38 36.52
C LEU A 470 -8.93 25.08 37.89
N ASN A 471 -8.38 24.50 38.96
CA ASN A 471 -8.56 24.98 40.34
C ASN A 471 -7.76 26.25 40.66
#